data_AF-A0AAV4MHT8-F1
#
_entry.id   AF-A0AAV4MHT8-F1
#
_cell.length_a   1.000
_cell.length_b   1.000
_cell.length_c   1.000
_cell.angle_alpha   90.00
_cell.angle_beta   90.00
_cell.angle_gamma   90.00
#
_symmetry.space_group_name_H-M   'P 1'
#
loop_
_entity.id
_entity.type
_entity.pdbx_description
1 polymer ?
#
loop_
_entity_poly.entity_id
_entity_poly.type
_entity_poly.pdbx_seq_one_letter_code
_entity_poly.pdbx_strand_id
1 'polypeptide(L)'
;MCPDPTTPPTQVPGHVEISENELADHCQSSIGVFNPVLDFTGRHHYSSKRWQIKKHGKSSSSRWEEDYALAEWGATHLFFEYLEMILQFGFVTIFVAAFPLAPLFALLNNILEIRLDAHKLVCSYRRPVGVRVQNIGIWYRILDSIGKLSVLTNGIIIAFTSDMIPRIVFRLAWSEDFTLHGFVNYSLSHFNTSDFPRDSQPQPLILPGSQDPMNVTICRYRDHRNAPWEEDKYSFSDEYWLLLAIRFAFVLIFENLILMLTTLLRWLIPDVPKKLMERIRHENFITNEIMIAQELRRAKGLAAIPEERELGDHNTAKANGDTPNIKQTFV
;
A
#
# COMPACT_ATOMS: atom_id res chain seq x y z
N MET A 1 -18.79 18.78 -24.19
CA MET A 1 -19.07 17.50 -23.50
C MET A 1 -20.53 17.54 -23.09
N CYS A 2 -21.38 16.70 -23.69
CA CYS A 2 -22.78 16.59 -23.30
C CYS A 2 -22.89 15.70 -22.05
N PRO A 3 -23.79 16.02 -21.10
CA PRO A 3 -24.00 15.20 -19.91
C PRO A 3 -24.68 13.86 -20.24
N ASP A 4 -24.36 12.84 -19.45
CA ASP A 4 -24.84 11.46 -19.57
C ASP A 4 -26.37 11.38 -19.27
N PRO A 5 -27.19 10.73 -20.12
CA PRO A 5 -28.64 10.68 -19.98
C PRO A 5 -29.17 9.72 -18.89
N THR A 6 -28.33 9.06 -18.09
CA THR A 6 -28.79 7.96 -17.20
C THR A 6 -28.94 8.28 -15.69
N THR A 7 -29.00 9.54 -15.27
CA THR A 7 -29.19 9.91 -13.85
C THR A 7 -30.54 10.62 -13.57
N PRO A 8 -31.31 10.21 -12.53
CA PRO A 8 -32.59 10.86 -12.19
C PRO A 8 -32.38 12.22 -11.48
N PRO A 9 -33.34 13.16 -11.58
CA PRO A 9 -33.19 14.52 -11.08
C PRO A 9 -33.35 14.57 -9.55
N THR A 10 -32.37 15.14 -8.86
CA THR A 10 -32.51 15.52 -7.44
C THR A 10 -32.94 16.99 -7.38
N GLN A 11 -34.04 17.27 -6.68
CA GLN A 11 -34.59 18.62 -6.49
C GLN A 11 -33.58 19.54 -5.78
N VAL A 12 -33.39 20.74 -6.34
CA VAL A 12 -32.72 21.86 -5.66
C VAL A 12 -33.79 22.84 -5.16
N PRO A 13 -33.76 23.24 -3.88
CA PRO A 13 -34.31 24.52 -3.47
C PRO A 13 -33.23 25.45 -2.91
N GLY A 14 -33.27 26.70 -3.37
CA GLY A 14 -32.90 27.88 -2.57
C GLY A 14 -31.45 28.35 -2.66
N HIS A 15 -31.26 29.52 -3.28
CA HIS A 15 -30.05 30.33 -3.15
C HIS A 15 -29.71 30.59 -1.68
N VAL A 16 -28.51 30.15 -1.28
CA VAL A 16 -27.76 30.71 -0.15
C VAL A 16 -26.43 31.17 -0.74
N GLU A 17 -26.15 32.47 -0.60
CA GLU A 17 -24.87 33.07 -0.93
C GLU A 17 -23.79 32.43 -0.06
N ILE A 18 -22.85 31.73 -0.69
CA ILE A 18 -21.69 31.14 -0.02
C ILE A 18 -20.45 31.77 -0.65
N SER A 19 -19.69 32.43 0.23
CA SER A 19 -18.39 33.06 -0.02
C SER A 19 -17.38 32.10 -0.66
N GLU A 20 -16.50 32.64 -1.51
CA GLU A 20 -15.35 32.00 -2.20
C GLU A 20 -14.39 31.16 -1.33
N ASN A 21 -14.66 30.99 -0.03
CA ASN A 21 -13.87 30.19 0.90
C ASN A 21 -14.29 28.71 0.98
N GLU A 22 -15.48 28.31 0.51
CA GLU A 22 -15.97 26.92 0.68
C GLU A 22 -15.52 25.94 -0.45
N LEU A 23 -15.04 26.47 -1.59
CA LEU A 23 -14.50 25.64 -2.68
C LEU A 23 -13.05 25.19 -2.43
N ALA A 24 -12.32 25.88 -1.54
CA ALA A 24 -10.99 25.47 -1.11
C ALA A 24 -11.05 24.24 -0.18
N ASP A 25 -12.08 24.14 0.66
CA ASP A 25 -12.22 23.07 1.64
C ASP A 25 -12.60 21.72 1.00
N HIS A 26 -13.30 21.70 -0.14
CA HIS A 26 -13.67 20.44 -0.79
C HIS A 26 -12.53 19.81 -1.60
N CYS A 27 -11.60 20.61 -2.13
CA CYS A 27 -10.37 20.11 -2.74
C CYS A 27 -9.35 19.58 -1.71
N GLN A 28 -9.48 19.98 -0.45
CA GLN A 28 -8.63 19.48 0.65
C GLN A 28 -9.03 18.08 1.13
N SER A 29 -10.28 17.65 0.91
CA SER A 29 -10.74 16.30 1.29
C SER A 29 -10.19 15.18 0.40
N SER A 30 -9.80 15.46 -0.85
CA SER A 30 -9.22 14.45 -1.76
C SER A 30 -7.69 14.41 -1.73
N ILE A 31 -7.04 15.45 -1.18
CA ILE A 31 -5.59 15.52 -0.98
C ILE A 31 -5.20 14.99 0.43
N GLY A 32 -6.15 14.87 1.35
CA GLY A 32 -5.94 14.32 2.71
C GLY A 32 -5.57 12.83 2.81
N VAL A 33 -5.53 12.09 1.69
CA VAL A 33 -5.02 10.70 1.63
C VAL A 33 -3.57 10.64 1.13
N PHE A 34 -3.01 11.77 0.70
CA PHE A 34 -1.79 11.83 -0.12
C PHE A 34 -0.55 12.37 0.62
N ASN A 35 -0.53 12.37 1.95
CA ASN A 35 0.61 12.92 2.69
C ASN A 35 0.92 12.14 3.99
N PRO A 36 1.61 10.99 3.90
CA PRO A 36 2.11 10.31 5.11
C PRO A 36 3.19 11.14 5.84
N VAL A 37 3.82 12.09 5.15
CA VAL A 37 4.77 13.05 5.77
C VAL A 37 4.04 14.16 6.57
N LEU A 38 2.71 14.26 6.44
CA LEU A 38 1.90 15.32 7.05
C LEU A 38 0.74 14.80 7.91
N ASP A 39 0.77 13.53 8.35
CA ASP A 39 -0.02 13.08 9.51
C ASP A 39 0.62 13.53 10.84
N PHE A 40 1.16 14.76 10.83
CA PHE A 40 1.67 15.46 11.99
C PHE A 40 0.52 16.09 12.82
N THR A 41 -0.74 15.91 12.42
CA THR A 41 -1.92 16.43 13.12
C THR A 41 -3.14 15.49 13.03
N GLY A 42 -3.10 14.35 13.72
CA GLY A 42 -4.06 13.25 13.50
C GLY A 42 -4.63 12.47 14.70
N ARG A 43 -4.64 13.04 15.92
CA ARG A 43 -5.56 12.64 17.02
C ARG A 43 -5.31 11.27 17.71
N HIS A 44 -4.15 11.12 18.34
CA HIS A 44 -4.14 10.49 19.67
C HIS A 44 -4.35 11.58 20.71
N HIS A 45 -5.20 11.31 21.69
CA HIS A 45 -5.49 12.20 22.81
C HIS A 45 -4.20 12.39 23.63
N TYR A 46 -3.32 13.26 23.15
CA TYR A 46 -2.20 13.76 23.91
C TYR A 46 -2.85 14.56 25.02
N SER A 47 -2.88 14.00 26.22
CA SER A 47 -3.18 14.76 27.44
C SER A 47 -2.13 15.87 27.49
N SER A 48 -2.50 17.02 26.91
CA SER A 48 -1.84 18.30 27.02
C SER A 48 -1.93 18.71 28.49
N LYS A 49 -1.15 18.05 29.33
CA LYS A 49 -0.77 18.57 30.62
C LYS A 49 0.73 18.72 30.56
N ARG A 50 1.08 20.00 30.39
CA ARG A 50 2.06 20.69 31.22
C ARG A 50 3.42 20.90 30.54
N TRP A 51 3.44 21.82 29.57
CA TRP A 51 4.58 22.71 29.36
C TRP A 51 4.91 23.40 30.69
N GLN A 52 5.83 22.85 31.47
CA GLN A 52 6.45 23.58 32.58
C GLN A 52 7.68 24.26 32.03
N ILE A 53 7.60 25.58 32.04
CA ILE A 53 8.72 26.51 32.09
C ILE A 53 9.82 25.89 32.95
N LYS A 54 10.95 25.52 32.34
CA LYS A 54 12.17 25.10 33.04
C LYS A 54 12.56 26.22 34.00
N LYS A 55 12.28 26.04 35.30
CA LYS A 55 12.95 26.83 36.34
C LYS A 55 14.44 26.50 36.26
N HIS A 56 15.24 27.50 35.97
CA HIS A 56 16.69 27.45 36.13
C HIS A 56 17.03 27.24 37.62
N GLY A 57 17.09 25.98 38.02
CA GLY A 57 17.59 25.51 39.30
C GLY A 57 18.04 24.08 39.10
N LYS A 58 19.32 23.78 39.35
CA LYS A 58 19.89 22.44 39.23
C LYS A 58 19.22 21.50 40.24
N SER A 59 18.08 20.92 39.91
CA SER A 59 17.65 19.65 40.50
C SER A 59 18.07 18.56 39.51
N SER A 60 19.03 17.73 39.88
CA SER A 60 19.29 16.51 39.12
C SER A 60 18.06 15.61 39.25
N SER A 61 17.12 15.70 38.29
CA SER A 61 16.02 14.74 38.19
C SER A 61 16.62 13.35 38.04
N SER A 62 16.08 12.41 38.80
CA SER A 62 16.52 11.02 38.68
C SER A 62 16.11 10.48 37.32
N ARG A 63 16.91 9.57 36.76
CA ARG A 63 16.65 8.98 35.43
C ARG A 63 15.25 8.35 35.34
N TRP A 64 14.78 7.71 36.41
CA TRP A 64 13.44 7.11 36.44
C TRP A 64 12.30 8.14 36.39
N GLU A 65 12.52 9.39 36.86
CA GLU A 65 11.51 10.45 36.79
C GLU A 65 11.34 10.96 35.36
N GLU A 66 12.45 11.03 34.63
CA GLU A 66 12.45 11.37 33.21
C GLU A 66 11.80 10.27 32.37
N ASP A 67 12.14 9.00 32.63
CA ASP A 67 11.55 7.85 31.95
C ASP A 67 10.05 7.68 32.25
N TYR A 68 9.61 8.06 33.46
CA TYR A 68 8.19 8.04 33.84
C TYR A 68 7.38 9.14 33.14
N ALA A 69 8.02 10.24 32.73
CA ALA A 69 7.37 11.33 32.00
C ALA A 69 7.14 11.01 30.51
N LEU A 70 7.81 9.99 29.96
CA LEU A 70 7.65 9.53 28.58
C LEU A 70 6.33 8.76 28.38
N ALA A 71 5.88 8.66 27.13
CA ALA A 71 4.67 7.92 26.80
C ALA A 71 4.86 6.41 27.04
N GLU A 72 3.82 5.73 27.52
CA GLU A 72 3.85 4.27 27.69
C GLU A 72 3.64 3.56 26.35
N TRP A 73 4.43 2.51 26.10
CA TRP A 73 4.26 1.62 24.96
C TRP A 73 3.06 0.70 25.19
N GLY A 74 1.88 1.10 24.71
CA GLY A 74 0.66 0.30 24.81
C GLY A 74 0.70 -0.97 23.95
N ALA A 75 -0.09 -1.98 24.34
CA ALA A 75 -0.19 -3.25 23.60
C ALA A 75 -0.68 -3.10 22.14
N THR A 76 -1.43 -2.02 21.85
CA THR A 76 -1.96 -1.72 20.52
C THR A 76 -1.06 -0.84 19.67
N HIS A 77 0.07 -0.35 20.20
CA HIS A 77 0.87 0.62 19.47
C HIS A 77 1.50 0.01 18.21
N LEU A 78 2.09 -1.19 18.34
CA LEU A 78 2.63 -1.95 17.22
C LEU A 78 1.58 -2.28 16.14
N PHE A 79 0.30 -2.37 16.49
CA PHE A 79 -0.77 -2.61 15.53
C PHE A 79 -0.92 -1.44 14.55
N PHE A 80 -0.87 -0.19 15.03
CA PHE A 80 -1.00 0.98 14.17
C PHE A 80 0.22 1.17 13.26
N GLU A 81 1.43 0.92 13.79
CA GLU A 81 2.67 0.97 13.00
C GLU A 81 2.63 -0.07 11.85
N TYR A 82 2.14 -1.28 12.10
CA TYR A 82 1.93 -2.27 11.02
C TYR A 82 0.81 -1.89 10.06
N LEU A 83 -0.29 -1.33 10.58
CA LEU A 83 -1.43 -0.91 9.76
C LEU A 83 -1.01 0.14 8.73
N GLU A 84 -0.23 1.13 9.15
CA GLU A 84 0.30 2.17 8.27
C GLU A 84 1.13 1.58 7.12
N MET A 85 2.08 0.71 7.46
CA MET A 85 2.93 0.04 6.46
C MET A 85 2.13 -0.83 5.49
N ILE A 86 1.09 -1.50 5.96
CA ILE A 86 0.24 -2.35 5.11
C ILE A 86 -0.68 -1.52 4.22
N LEU A 87 -1.23 -0.41 4.73
CA LEU A 87 -2.01 0.50 3.90
C LEU A 87 -1.15 1.08 2.78
N GLN A 88 0.08 1.49 3.08
CA GLN A 88 1.04 1.94 2.07
C GLN A 88 1.33 0.85 1.03
N PHE A 89 1.57 -0.39 1.46
CA PHE A 89 1.72 -1.53 0.55
C PHE A 89 0.48 -1.75 -0.32
N GLY A 90 -0.72 -1.63 0.25
CA GLY A 90 -1.99 -1.72 -0.46
C GLY A 90 -2.13 -0.67 -1.55
N PHE A 91 -1.84 0.60 -1.24
CA PHE A 91 -1.89 1.69 -2.23
C PHE A 91 -0.91 1.47 -3.38
N VAL A 92 0.31 1.05 -3.06
CA VAL A 92 1.34 0.77 -4.07
C VAL A 92 0.92 -0.40 -4.96
N THR A 93 0.43 -1.49 -4.40
CA THR A 93 0.17 -2.72 -5.16
C THR A 93 -1.15 -2.70 -5.90
N ILE A 94 -2.23 -2.19 -5.31
CA ILE A 94 -3.58 -2.25 -5.91
C ILE A 94 -3.74 -1.26 -7.07
N PHE A 95 -3.04 -0.12 -7.02
CA PHE A 95 -3.23 0.98 -7.98
C PHE A 95 -2.00 1.25 -8.86
N VAL A 96 -1.02 0.35 -8.91
CA VAL A 96 0.21 0.53 -9.70
C VAL A 96 -0.06 0.73 -11.18
N ALA A 97 -1.10 0.08 -11.73
CA ALA A 97 -1.46 0.22 -13.14
C ALA A 97 -1.96 1.62 -13.50
N ALA A 98 -2.54 2.35 -12.54
CA ALA A 98 -2.99 3.72 -12.72
C ALA A 98 -1.86 4.73 -12.46
N PHE A 99 -1.01 4.48 -11.46
CA PHE A 99 0.06 5.39 -11.06
C PHE A 99 1.42 4.68 -10.92
N PRO A 100 2.25 4.64 -11.96
CA PRO A 100 3.51 3.89 -11.95
C PRO A 100 4.60 4.49 -11.04
N LEU A 101 4.46 5.75 -10.61
CA LEU A 101 5.40 6.40 -9.71
C LEU A 101 5.14 6.12 -8.21
N ALA A 102 4.04 5.45 -7.86
CA ALA A 102 3.69 5.11 -6.47
C ALA A 102 4.84 4.43 -5.69
N PRO A 103 5.57 3.43 -6.25
CA PRO A 103 6.65 2.76 -5.54
C PRO A 103 7.81 3.71 -5.16
N LEU A 104 8.07 4.75 -5.95
CA LEU A 104 9.11 5.73 -5.66
C LEU A 104 8.74 6.57 -4.42
N PHE A 105 7.50 7.03 -4.35
CA PHE A 105 7.00 7.77 -3.18
C PHE A 105 6.98 6.89 -1.93
N ALA A 106 6.59 5.63 -2.07
CA ALA A 106 6.64 4.66 -0.98
C ALA A 106 8.08 4.40 -0.49
N LEU A 107 9.06 4.34 -1.39
CA LEU A 107 10.47 4.19 -1.00
C LEU A 107 10.97 5.39 -0.20
N LEU A 108 10.67 6.61 -0.67
CA LEU A 108 11.05 7.83 0.04
C LEU A 108 10.37 7.90 1.41
N ASN A 109 9.08 7.54 1.49
CA ASN A 109 8.37 7.49 2.75
C ASN A 109 9.02 6.48 3.70
N ASN A 110 9.27 5.25 3.25
CA ASN A 110 9.90 4.20 4.07
C ASN A 110 11.29 4.60 4.60
N ILE A 111 12.09 5.35 3.83
CA ILE A 111 13.40 5.82 4.29
C ILE A 111 13.27 6.82 5.44
N LEU A 112 12.30 7.74 5.35
CA LEU A 112 12.02 8.70 6.41
C LEU A 112 11.40 7.99 7.62
N GLU A 113 10.47 7.09 7.38
CA GLU A 113 9.72 6.37 8.42
C GLU A 113 10.64 5.56 9.34
N ILE A 114 11.59 4.81 8.77
CA ILE A 114 12.57 4.06 9.57
C ILE A 114 13.33 4.98 10.55
N ARG A 115 13.63 6.22 10.15
CA ARG A 115 14.34 7.19 11.00
C ARG A 115 13.41 7.81 12.04
N LEU A 116 12.19 8.17 11.63
CA LEU A 116 11.20 8.76 12.51
C LEU A 116 10.73 7.77 13.58
N ASP A 117 10.48 6.51 13.23
CA ASP A 117 10.14 5.45 14.16
C ASP A 117 11.27 5.14 15.14
N ALA A 118 12.52 5.09 14.66
CA ALA A 118 13.66 4.91 15.54
C ALA A 118 13.78 6.06 16.55
N HIS A 119 13.56 7.31 16.10
CA HIS A 119 13.55 8.46 16.99
C HIS A 119 12.36 8.41 17.97
N LYS A 120 11.17 8.04 17.49
CA LYS A 120 9.94 7.86 18.29
C LYS A 120 10.17 6.85 19.42
N LEU A 121 10.79 5.71 19.10
CA LEU A 121 11.13 4.65 20.05
C LEU A 121 12.18 5.05 21.10
N VAL A 122 13.20 5.82 20.70
CA VAL A 122 14.32 6.17 21.58
C VAL A 122 14.04 7.40 22.43
N CYS A 123 13.34 8.40 21.88
CA CYS A 123 13.19 9.72 22.50
C CYS A 123 11.79 9.97 23.08
N SER A 124 10.74 9.32 22.58
CA SER A 124 9.35 9.66 22.91
C SER A 124 8.64 8.62 23.78
N TYR A 125 9.07 7.36 23.72
CA TYR A 125 8.47 6.26 24.48
C TYR A 125 9.36 5.76 25.61
N ARG A 126 8.72 5.33 26.70
CA ARG A 126 9.37 4.52 27.74
C ARG A 126 9.72 3.15 27.17
N ARG A 127 10.88 2.61 27.56
CA ARG A 127 11.37 1.32 27.10
C ARG A 127 10.31 0.20 27.26
N PRO A 128 9.89 -0.46 26.17
CA PRO A 128 8.96 -1.58 26.25
C PRO A 128 9.62 -2.84 26.80
N VAL A 129 8.81 -3.73 27.36
CA VAL A 129 9.27 -5.06 27.78
C VAL A 129 9.47 -5.93 26.54
N GLY A 130 10.67 -6.50 26.40
CA GLY A 130 11.02 -7.34 25.26
C GLY A 130 10.23 -8.65 25.24
N VAL A 131 9.45 -8.86 24.19
CA VAL A 131 8.74 -10.12 23.93
C VAL A 131 9.38 -10.80 22.72
N ARG A 132 9.66 -12.11 22.81
CA ARG A 132 10.17 -12.89 21.69
C ARG A 132 9.00 -13.40 20.84
N VAL A 133 8.98 -13.03 19.56
CA VAL A 133 8.01 -13.50 18.58
C VAL A 133 8.75 -14.10 17.38
N GLN A 134 8.20 -15.16 16.78
CA GLN A 134 8.83 -15.84 15.65
C GLN A 134 8.50 -15.17 14.29
N ASN A 135 7.30 -14.58 14.18
CA ASN A 135 6.76 -14.04 12.94
C ASN A 135 5.96 -12.75 13.20
N ILE A 136 5.66 -12.01 12.14
CA ILE A 136 4.79 -10.81 12.17
C ILE A 136 3.31 -11.13 12.46
N GLY A 137 2.92 -12.41 12.49
CA GLY A 137 1.57 -12.85 12.85
C GLY A 137 0.55 -12.73 11.71
N ILE A 138 -0.66 -12.23 12.03
CA ILE A 138 -1.79 -12.13 11.09
C ILE A 138 -1.49 -11.27 9.87
N TRP A 139 -0.60 -10.29 10.02
CA TRP A 139 -0.20 -9.36 8.96
C TRP A 139 0.36 -10.05 7.73
N TYR A 140 1.04 -11.21 7.88
CA TYR A 140 1.50 -11.99 6.73
C TYR A 140 0.33 -12.48 5.86
N ARG A 141 -0.74 -12.97 6.49
CA ARG A 141 -1.94 -13.43 5.76
C ARG A 141 -2.65 -12.25 5.08
N ILE A 142 -2.68 -11.10 5.74
CA ILE A 142 -3.27 -9.87 5.17
C ILE A 142 -2.47 -9.42 3.93
N LEU A 143 -1.14 -9.40 4.01
CA LEU A 143 -0.27 -9.06 2.88
C LEU A 143 -0.45 -10.04 1.70
N ASP A 144 -0.53 -11.36 1.96
CA ASP A 144 -0.80 -12.35 0.91
C ASP A 144 -2.20 -12.17 0.29
N SER A 145 -3.21 -11.82 1.09
CA SER A 145 -4.55 -11.50 0.59
C SER A 145 -4.58 -10.23 -0.27
N ILE A 146 -3.91 -9.16 0.18
CA ILE A 146 -3.79 -7.91 -0.60
C ILE A 146 -3.03 -8.15 -1.90
N GLY A 147 -1.94 -8.94 -1.86
CA GLY A 147 -1.19 -9.30 -3.05
C GLY A 147 -2.03 -10.03 -4.10
N LYS A 148 -2.88 -10.97 -3.68
CA LYS A 148 -3.82 -11.66 -4.60
C LYS A 148 -4.91 -10.72 -5.13
N LEU A 149 -5.49 -9.89 -4.26
CA LEU A 149 -6.52 -8.91 -4.65
C LEU A 149 -5.97 -7.87 -5.65
N SER A 150 -4.73 -7.44 -5.45
CA SER A 150 -4.04 -6.50 -6.33
C SER A 150 -3.98 -6.99 -7.78
N VAL A 151 -3.78 -8.29 -8.02
CA VAL A 151 -3.77 -8.85 -9.38
C VAL A 151 -5.12 -8.63 -10.07
N LEU A 152 -6.22 -8.96 -9.37
CA LEU A 152 -7.57 -8.77 -9.88
C LEU A 152 -7.88 -7.29 -10.13
N THR A 153 -7.61 -6.43 -9.16
CA THR A 153 -7.91 -4.99 -9.27
C THR A 153 -7.12 -4.33 -10.39
N ASN A 154 -5.82 -4.62 -10.53
CA ASN A 154 -5.03 -4.08 -11.64
C ASN A 154 -5.53 -4.57 -13.00
N GLY A 155 -5.93 -5.85 -13.12
CA GLY A 155 -6.53 -6.38 -14.34
C GLY A 155 -7.79 -5.60 -14.73
N ILE A 156 -8.68 -5.34 -13.76
CA ILE A 156 -9.90 -4.54 -13.95
C ILE A 156 -9.58 -3.09 -14.33
N ILE A 157 -8.62 -2.44 -13.65
CA ILE A 157 -8.19 -1.07 -13.97
C ILE A 157 -7.71 -0.99 -15.42
N ILE A 158 -6.86 -1.93 -15.85
CA ILE A 158 -6.37 -1.97 -17.22
C ILE A 158 -7.52 -2.20 -18.21
N ALA A 159 -8.45 -3.10 -17.91
CA ALA A 159 -9.52 -3.43 -18.84
C ALA A 159 -10.60 -2.34 -18.99
N PHE A 160 -11.03 -1.75 -17.87
CA PHE A 160 -12.19 -0.86 -17.83
C PHE A 160 -11.84 0.61 -17.73
N THR A 161 -10.78 0.97 -17.02
CA THR A 161 -10.40 2.38 -16.83
C THR A 161 -9.48 2.85 -17.95
N SER A 162 -8.62 1.98 -18.48
CA SER A 162 -7.69 2.36 -19.56
C SER A 162 -8.32 2.27 -20.96
N ASP A 163 -7.85 3.12 -21.87
CA ASP A 163 -8.20 3.04 -23.29
C ASP A 163 -7.42 1.98 -24.07
N MET A 164 -6.64 1.14 -23.38
CA MET A 164 -5.78 0.14 -24.05
C MET A 164 -6.62 -0.84 -24.88
N ILE A 165 -7.66 -1.44 -24.30
CA ILE A 165 -8.45 -2.47 -24.97
C ILE A 165 -9.19 -1.91 -26.20
N PRO A 166 -9.99 -0.83 -26.10
CA PRO A 166 -10.66 -0.27 -27.28
C PRO A 166 -9.69 0.13 -28.40
N ARG A 167 -8.50 0.66 -28.05
CA ARG A 167 -7.47 1.02 -29.05
C ARG A 167 -6.88 -0.19 -29.76
N ILE A 168 -6.63 -1.29 -29.03
CA ILE A 168 -6.15 -2.54 -29.63
C ILE A 168 -7.23 -3.15 -30.53
N VAL A 169 -8.48 -3.20 -30.07
CA VAL A 169 -9.59 -3.73 -30.87
C VAL A 169 -9.78 -2.93 -32.14
N PHE A 170 -9.82 -1.59 -32.05
CA PHE A 170 -9.89 -0.72 -33.23
C PHE A 170 -8.73 -0.98 -34.20
N ARG A 171 -7.49 -1.05 -33.68
CA ARG A 171 -6.30 -1.27 -34.51
C ARG A 171 -6.33 -2.61 -35.24
N LEU A 172 -6.81 -3.67 -34.59
CA LEU A 172 -6.76 -5.03 -35.14
C LEU A 172 -7.99 -5.39 -35.98
N ALA A 173 -9.17 -4.89 -35.63
CA ALA A 173 -10.43 -5.28 -36.26
C ALA A 173 -10.96 -4.23 -37.25
N TRP A 174 -10.59 -2.95 -37.10
CA TRP A 174 -11.21 -1.86 -37.84
C TRP A 174 -10.23 -1.06 -38.72
N SER A 175 -8.99 -0.86 -38.27
CA SER A 175 -7.99 -0.12 -39.03
C SER A 175 -7.42 -0.97 -40.17
N GLU A 176 -7.50 -0.48 -41.40
CA GLU A 176 -6.85 -1.10 -42.56
C GLU A 176 -5.32 -1.05 -42.45
N ASP A 177 -4.76 0.05 -41.92
CA ASP A 177 -3.31 0.28 -41.83
C ASP A 177 -2.69 -0.09 -40.46
N PHE A 178 -3.44 -0.71 -39.54
CA PHE A 178 -3.06 -0.86 -38.12
C PHE A 178 -2.63 0.44 -37.42
N THR A 179 -3.12 1.59 -37.89
CA THR A 179 -2.87 2.89 -37.26
C THR A 179 -4.02 3.25 -36.33
N LEU A 180 -3.87 4.36 -35.59
CA LEU A 180 -4.94 4.90 -34.73
C LEU A 180 -5.71 6.05 -35.40
N HIS A 181 -5.51 6.26 -36.71
CA HIS A 181 -6.23 7.29 -37.44
C HIS A 181 -7.72 6.98 -37.45
N GLY A 182 -8.54 7.96 -37.08
CA GLY A 182 -10.00 7.78 -36.97
C GLY A 182 -10.49 7.16 -35.65
N PHE A 183 -9.60 6.80 -34.72
CA PHE A 183 -10.02 6.19 -33.43
C PHE A 183 -11.00 7.07 -32.64
N VAL A 184 -10.76 8.39 -32.60
CA VAL A 184 -11.67 9.33 -31.91
C VAL A 184 -13.03 9.40 -32.61
N ASN A 185 -13.08 9.22 -33.93
CA ASN A 185 -14.35 9.20 -34.66
C ASN A 185 -15.12 7.91 -34.41
N TYR A 186 -14.41 6.79 -34.21
CA TYR A 186 -14.95 5.49 -33.83
C TYR A 186 -15.45 5.43 -32.38
N SER A 187 -14.73 6.06 -31.44
CA SER A 187 -15.07 6.01 -30.00
C SER A 187 -16.22 6.92 -29.58
N LEU A 188 -16.79 7.69 -30.51
CA LEU A 188 -17.82 8.67 -30.25
C LEU A 188 -19.13 8.29 -30.96
N SER A 189 -20.22 8.19 -30.21
CA SER A 189 -21.57 8.00 -30.76
C SER A 189 -22.25 9.32 -31.06
N HIS A 190 -23.21 9.29 -31.97
CA HIS A 190 -23.98 10.44 -32.42
C HIS A 190 -25.26 10.59 -31.60
N PHE A 191 -25.55 11.81 -31.16
CA PHE A 191 -26.81 12.16 -30.50
C PHE A 191 -27.42 13.39 -31.15
N ASN A 192 -28.72 13.34 -31.42
CA ASN A 192 -29.45 14.44 -32.02
C ASN A 192 -30.02 15.32 -30.90
N THR A 193 -29.71 16.62 -30.95
CA THR A 193 -30.05 17.56 -29.86
C THR A 193 -31.55 17.78 -29.73
N SER A 194 -32.36 17.47 -30.76
CA SER A 194 -33.82 17.54 -30.65
C SER A 194 -34.42 16.47 -29.72
N ASP A 195 -33.68 15.39 -29.45
CA ASP A 195 -34.17 14.25 -28.67
C ASP A 195 -33.94 14.40 -27.15
N PHE A 196 -33.46 15.57 -26.70
CA PHE A 196 -33.38 15.86 -25.27
C PHE A 196 -34.78 15.98 -24.63
N PRO A 197 -35.00 15.36 -23.45
CA PRO A 197 -36.18 15.61 -22.64
C PRO A 197 -36.32 17.11 -22.35
N ARG A 198 -37.57 17.61 -22.24
CA ARG A 198 -37.85 19.04 -22.06
C ARG A 198 -37.10 19.67 -20.88
N ASP A 199 -36.86 18.89 -19.82
CA ASP A 199 -36.22 19.36 -18.59
C ASP A 199 -34.68 19.38 -18.64
N SER A 200 -34.05 18.73 -19.62
CA SER A 200 -32.59 18.61 -19.75
C SER A 200 -32.04 19.19 -21.04
N GLN A 201 -32.81 20.04 -21.72
CA GLN A 201 -32.35 20.72 -22.93
C GLN A 201 -31.18 21.66 -22.62
N PRO A 202 -30.12 21.61 -23.43
CA PRO A 202 -28.98 22.49 -23.23
C PRO A 202 -29.36 23.95 -23.50
N GLN A 203 -28.77 24.86 -22.74
CA GLN A 203 -28.85 26.28 -23.04
C GLN A 203 -28.18 26.56 -24.40
N PRO A 204 -28.65 27.56 -25.16
CA PRO A 204 -28.10 27.88 -26.48
C PRO A 204 -26.60 28.22 -26.36
N LEU A 205 -25.80 27.56 -27.19
CA LEU A 205 -24.35 27.72 -27.19
C LEU A 205 -23.98 29.04 -27.87
N ILE A 206 -23.36 29.96 -27.11
CA ILE A 206 -22.83 31.23 -27.61
C ILE A 206 -21.30 31.16 -27.57
N LEU A 207 -20.65 31.25 -28.74
CA LEU A 207 -19.19 31.27 -28.79
C LEU A 207 -18.64 32.64 -28.36
N PRO A 208 -17.49 32.69 -27.66
CA PRO A 208 -16.84 33.96 -27.34
C PRO A 208 -16.49 34.72 -28.64
N GLY A 209 -17.14 35.86 -28.87
CA GLY A 209 -16.97 36.68 -30.08
C GLY A 209 -18.10 36.58 -31.12
N SER A 210 -19.11 35.75 -30.90
CA SER A 210 -20.34 35.69 -31.71
C SER A 210 -21.53 36.16 -30.87
N GLN A 211 -22.39 37.03 -31.43
CA GLN A 211 -23.65 37.42 -30.79
C GLN A 211 -24.79 36.44 -31.11
N ASP A 212 -24.66 35.65 -32.18
CA ASP A 212 -25.68 34.70 -32.59
C ASP A 212 -25.48 33.32 -31.94
N PRO A 213 -26.55 32.69 -31.43
CA PRO A 213 -26.50 31.34 -30.89
C PRO A 213 -26.25 30.33 -32.02
N MET A 214 -25.26 29.46 -31.81
CA MET A 214 -24.95 28.41 -32.78
C MET A 214 -25.97 27.28 -32.69
N ASN A 215 -26.63 26.96 -33.81
CA ASN A 215 -27.57 25.85 -33.87
C ASN A 215 -26.81 24.53 -34.12
N VAL A 216 -26.63 23.74 -33.06
CA VAL A 216 -25.99 22.42 -33.12
C VAL A 216 -27.07 21.35 -33.22
N THR A 217 -27.14 20.67 -34.37
CA THR A 217 -28.12 19.60 -34.62
C THR A 217 -27.66 18.24 -34.09
N ILE A 218 -26.38 17.94 -34.23
CA ILE A 218 -25.80 16.65 -33.79
C ILE A 218 -24.63 16.93 -32.86
N CYS A 219 -24.66 16.29 -31.70
CA CYS A 219 -23.56 16.25 -30.75
C CYS A 219 -22.99 14.84 -30.63
N ARG A 220 -21.78 14.74 -30.08
CA ARG A 220 -21.05 13.48 -29.92
C ARG A 220 -20.69 13.25 -28.47
N TYR A 221 -20.84 12.01 -28.01
CA TYR A 221 -20.54 11.60 -26.64
C TYR A 221 -19.80 10.26 -26.64
N ARG A 222 -19.11 9.98 -25.54
CA ARG A 222 -18.21 8.83 -25.42
C ARG A 222 -19.00 7.62 -24.95
N ASP A 223 -19.56 6.89 -25.89
CA ASP A 223 -20.22 5.60 -25.68
C ASP A 223 -20.40 4.87 -27.03
N HIS A 224 -20.57 3.55 -27.01
CA HIS A 224 -20.82 2.74 -28.21
C HIS A 224 -22.31 2.43 -28.35
N ARG A 225 -23.05 3.37 -28.96
CA ARG A 225 -24.50 3.28 -29.17
C ARG A 225 -24.85 3.53 -30.63
N ASN A 226 -25.95 2.92 -31.02
CA ASN A 226 -26.50 3.04 -32.37
C ASN A 226 -26.87 4.48 -32.70
N ALA A 227 -26.67 4.83 -33.96
CA ALA A 227 -26.85 6.18 -34.45
C ALA A 227 -28.34 6.57 -34.52
N PRO A 228 -28.68 7.88 -34.57
CA PRO A 228 -30.08 8.32 -34.56
C PRO A 228 -30.87 8.00 -35.85
N TRP A 229 -30.19 7.55 -36.91
CA TRP A 229 -30.78 7.15 -38.18
C TRP A 229 -30.95 5.63 -38.33
N GLU A 230 -30.56 4.84 -37.33
CA GLU A 230 -30.75 3.38 -37.29
C GLU A 230 -32.09 3.02 -36.62
N GLU A 231 -32.62 1.82 -36.89
CA GLU A 231 -33.90 1.35 -36.35
C GLU A 231 -33.90 1.34 -34.82
N ASP A 232 -32.86 0.75 -34.21
CA ASP A 232 -32.68 0.70 -32.75
C ASP A 232 -31.88 1.91 -32.25
N LYS A 233 -32.48 3.10 -32.39
CA LYS A 233 -31.88 4.38 -31.99
C LYS A 233 -31.45 4.39 -30.51
N TYR A 234 -30.18 4.76 -30.27
CA TYR A 234 -29.55 4.92 -28.95
C TYR A 234 -29.45 3.66 -28.07
N SER A 235 -29.80 2.48 -28.60
CA SER A 235 -29.54 1.22 -27.93
C SER A 235 -28.03 0.88 -27.98
N PHE A 236 -27.62 -0.09 -27.17
CA PHE A 236 -26.24 -0.58 -27.18
C PHE A 236 -25.95 -1.28 -28.50
N SER A 237 -24.87 -0.88 -29.16
CA SER A 237 -24.45 -1.48 -30.43
C SER A 237 -23.82 -2.85 -30.21
N ASP A 238 -23.74 -3.68 -31.26
CA ASP A 238 -23.01 -4.95 -31.21
C ASP A 238 -21.52 -4.74 -30.87
N GLU A 239 -20.95 -3.60 -31.29
CA GLU A 239 -19.59 -3.19 -30.94
C GLU A 239 -19.39 -3.04 -29.44
N TYR A 240 -20.40 -2.53 -28.72
CA TYR A 240 -20.35 -2.38 -27.27
C TYR A 240 -20.23 -3.75 -26.59
N TRP A 241 -21.07 -4.70 -26.99
CA TRP A 241 -21.06 -6.05 -26.44
C TRP A 241 -19.77 -6.80 -26.76
N LEU A 242 -19.24 -6.65 -27.97
CA LEU A 242 -17.95 -7.20 -28.35
C LEU A 242 -16.81 -6.63 -27.48
N LEU A 243 -16.74 -5.30 -27.32
CA LEU A 243 -15.75 -4.65 -26.47
C LEU A 243 -15.85 -5.11 -25.01
N LEU A 244 -17.08 -5.24 -24.50
CA LEU A 244 -17.34 -5.72 -23.15
C LEU A 244 -16.86 -7.18 -22.98
N ALA A 245 -17.16 -8.05 -23.93
CA ALA A 245 -16.71 -9.44 -23.92
C ALA A 245 -15.18 -9.55 -23.94
N ILE A 246 -14.51 -8.74 -24.78
CA ILE A 246 -13.04 -8.69 -24.86
C ILE A 246 -12.44 -8.18 -23.55
N ARG A 247 -13.04 -7.17 -22.91
CA ARG A 247 -12.60 -6.68 -21.59
C ARG A 247 -12.62 -7.79 -20.54
N PHE A 248 -13.72 -8.55 -20.44
CA PHE A 248 -13.80 -9.66 -19.51
C PHE A 248 -12.82 -10.79 -19.85
N ALA A 249 -12.69 -11.15 -21.13
CA ALA A 249 -11.73 -12.15 -21.57
C ALA A 249 -10.28 -11.75 -21.22
N PHE A 250 -9.94 -10.47 -21.39
CA PHE A 250 -8.63 -9.94 -21.00
C PHE A 250 -8.39 -10.09 -19.50
N VAL A 251 -9.34 -9.72 -18.64
CA VAL A 251 -9.19 -9.84 -17.18
C VAL A 251 -8.94 -11.31 -16.79
N LEU A 252 -9.70 -12.25 -17.35
CA LEU A 252 -9.51 -13.67 -17.09
C LEU A 252 -8.13 -14.17 -17.53
N ILE A 253 -7.68 -13.83 -18.74
CA ILE A 253 -6.37 -14.24 -19.24
C ILE A 253 -5.24 -13.62 -18.40
N PHE A 254 -5.35 -12.33 -18.09
CA PHE A 254 -4.38 -11.60 -17.29
C PHE A 254 -4.24 -12.20 -15.89
N GLU A 255 -5.36 -12.47 -15.22
CA GLU A 255 -5.38 -13.09 -13.90
C GLU A 255 -4.71 -14.47 -13.91
N ASN A 256 -5.12 -15.35 -14.83
CA ASN A 256 -4.56 -16.69 -14.93
C ASN A 256 -3.05 -16.67 -15.25
N LEU A 257 -2.59 -15.75 -16.10
CA LEU A 257 -1.18 -15.59 -16.43
C LEU A 257 -0.36 -15.18 -15.21
N ILE A 258 -0.81 -14.18 -14.45
CA ILE A 258 -0.10 -13.70 -13.27
C ILE A 258 -0.14 -14.74 -12.14
N LEU A 259 -1.25 -15.44 -11.97
CA LEU A 259 -1.34 -16.56 -11.01
C LEU A 259 -0.38 -17.70 -11.38
N MET A 260 -0.26 -18.04 -12.66
CA MET A 260 0.72 -19.01 -13.14
C MET A 260 2.15 -18.54 -12.84
N LEU A 261 2.48 -17.28 -13.17
CA LEU A 261 3.82 -16.73 -12.94
C LEU A 261 4.18 -16.69 -11.46
N THR A 262 3.27 -16.22 -10.60
CA THR A 262 3.51 -16.16 -9.15
C THR A 262 3.64 -17.55 -8.53
N THR A 263 2.89 -18.53 -9.02
CA THR A 263 3.03 -19.93 -8.60
C THR A 263 4.37 -20.51 -9.04
N LEU A 264 4.81 -20.22 -10.27
CA LEU A 264 6.13 -20.62 -10.75
C LEU A 264 7.26 -19.99 -9.92
N LEU A 265 7.14 -18.72 -9.54
CA LEU A 265 8.11 -18.04 -8.68
C LEU A 265 8.18 -18.69 -7.29
N ARG A 266 7.03 -19.06 -6.71
CA ARG A 266 6.97 -19.81 -5.44
C ARG A 266 7.60 -21.19 -5.55
N TRP A 267 7.48 -21.85 -6.71
CA TRP A 267 8.15 -23.12 -6.95
C TRP A 267 9.67 -22.97 -7.12
N LEU A 268 10.12 -21.86 -7.72
CA LEU A 268 11.54 -21.60 -7.99
C LEU A 268 12.34 -21.19 -6.74
N ILE A 269 11.73 -20.42 -5.84
CA ILE A 269 12.41 -19.87 -4.66
C ILE A 269 12.16 -20.78 -3.46
N PRO A 270 13.19 -21.44 -2.89
CA PRO A 270 13.01 -22.25 -1.69
C PRO A 270 12.73 -21.37 -0.46
N ASP A 271 11.74 -21.76 0.34
CA ASP A 271 11.30 -20.99 1.53
C ASP A 271 12.41 -20.81 2.58
N VAL A 272 13.38 -21.74 2.66
CA VAL A 272 14.48 -21.69 3.62
C VAL A 272 15.82 -21.56 2.89
N PRO A 273 16.65 -20.55 3.20
CA PRO A 273 17.95 -20.37 2.56
C PRO A 273 18.92 -21.49 2.96
N LYS A 274 19.72 -21.98 2.00
CA LYS A 274 20.67 -23.11 2.19
C LYS A 274 21.63 -22.91 3.36
N LYS A 275 22.17 -21.71 3.53
CA LYS A 275 23.09 -21.37 4.62
C LYS A 275 22.47 -21.56 6.01
N LEU A 276 21.17 -21.24 6.15
CA LEU A 276 20.46 -21.44 7.41
C LEU A 276 20.18 -22.94 7.63
N MET A 277 19.79 -23.66 6.58
CA MET A 277 19.58 -25.10 6.65
C MET A 277 20.86 -25.85 7.06
N GLU A 278 22.01 -25.46 6.52
CA GLU A 278 23.32 -25.99 6.89
C GLU A 278 23.64 -25.71 8.36
N ARG A 279 23.38 -24.48 8.83
CA ARG A 279 23.60 -24.11 10.22
C ARG A 279 22.71 -24.90 11.18
N ILE A 280 21.42 -25.02 10.89
CA ILE A 280 20.47 -25.82 11.67
C ILE A 280 20.92 -27.29 11.69
N ARG A 281 21.36 -27.83 10.55
CA ARG A 281 21.88 -29.21 10.48
C ARG A 281 23.12 -29.39 11.33
N HIS A 282 24.05 -28.43 11.31
CA HIS A 282 25.28 -28.49 12.10
C HIS A 282 24.99 -28.40 13.61
N GLU A 283 24.15 -27.46 14.03
CA GLU A 283 23.74 -27.31 15.44
C GLU A 283 22.98 -28.55 15.93
N ASN A 284 22.10 -29.14 15.10
CA ASN A 284 21.41 -30.39 15.43
C ASN A 284 22.37 -31.58 15.53
N PHE A 285 23.36 -31.67 14.63
CA PHE A 285 24.37 -32.73 14.67
C PHE A 285 25.19 -32.67 15.96
N ILE A 286 25.72 -31.49 16.32
CA ILE A 286 26.46 -31.28 17.56
C ILE A 286 25.58 -31.61 18.78
N THR A 287 24.32 -31.16 18.80
CA THR A 287 23.39 -31.40 19.90
C THR A 287 23.11 -32.90 20.08
N ASN A 288 22.94 -33.65 18.99
CA ASN A 288 22.71 -35.10 19.03
C ASN A 288 23.93 -35.87 19.54
N GLU A 289 25.14 -35.50 19.09
CA GLU A 289 26.39 -36.10 19.57
C GLU A 289 26.55 -35.89 21.09
N ILE A 290 26.33 -34.66 21.58
CA ILE A 290 26.39 -34.34 23.01
C ILE A 290 25.34 -35.13 23.80
N MET A 291 24.12 -35.22 23.28
CA MET A 291 23.02 -35.96 23.91
C MET A 291 23.34 -37.46 24.02
N ILE A 292 23.82 -38.10 22.96
CA ILE A 292 24.19 -39.52 22.97
C ILE A 292 25.34 -39.77 23.95
N ALA A 293 26.37 -38.92 23.95
CA ALA A 293 27.47 -39.03 24.89
C ALA A 293 27.00 -38.91 26.34
N GLN A 294 26.05 -38.02 26.62
CA GLN A 294 25.46 -37.83 27.95
C GLN A 294 24.62 -39.03 28.39
N GLU A 295 23.79 -39.59 27.50
CA GLU A 295 23.00 -40.80 27.80
C GLU A 295 23.90 -42.02 28.01
N LEU A 296 24.97 -42.17 27.23
CA LEU A 296 25.93 -43.25 27.40
C LEU A 296 26.71 -43.13 28.72
N ARG A 297 27.02 -41.91 29.17
CA ARG A 297 27.61 -41.65 30.50
C ARG A 297 26.64 -42.01 31.63
N ARG A 298 25.36 -41.66 31.49
CA ARG A 298 24.30 -42.04 32.45
C ARG A 298 24.14 -43.56 32.53
N ALA A 299 24.12 -44.26 31.40
CA ALA A 299 23.98 -45.73 31.35
C ALA A 299 25.16 -46.47 32.01
N LYS A 300 26.37 -45.88 31.98
CA LYS A 300 27.55 -46.42 32.66
C LYS A 300 27.58 -46.17 34.18
N GLY A 301 26.56 -45.51 34.74
CA GLY A 301 26.46 -45.22 36.17
C GLY A 301 27.46 -44.19 36.68
N LEU A 302 28.14 -43.44 35.79
CA LEU A 302 28.95 -42.30 36.20
C LEU A 302 28.01 -41.14 36.52
N ALA A 303 27.85 -40.86 37.83
CA ALA A 303 27.10 -39.69 38.31
C ALA A 303 27.65 -38.40 37.67
N ALA A 304 26.74 -37.47 37.34
CA ALA A 304 27.10 -36.18 36.77
C ALA A 304 28.03 -35.42 37.73
N ILE A 305 29.18 -34.97 37.21
CA ILE A 305 30.16 -34.12 37.93
C ILE A 305 30.36 -32.84 37.09
N PRO A 306 30.48 -31.67 37.75
CA PRO A 306 30.05 -30.38 37.21
C PRO A 306 31.06 -29.72 36.27
N GLU A 307 30.52 -28.76 35.50
CA GLU A 307 31.11 -27.58 34.87
C GLU A 307 32.65 -27.55 34.71
N GLU A 308 33.09 -27.43 33.46
CA GLU A 308 34.48 -27.45 33.00
C GLU A 308 35.44 -26.64 33.88
N ARG A 309 36.46 -27.33 34.44
CA ARG A 309 37.69 -26.69 34.90
C ARG A 309 38.67 -26.64 33.73
N GLU A 310 39.00 -25.40 33.36
CA GLU A 310 40.02 -24.89 32.45
C GLU A 310 41.07 -25.87 31.91
N LEU A 311 41.17 -25.91 30.58
CA LEU A 311 42.27 -26.50 29.83
C LEU A 311 43.51 -25.62 29.98
N GLY A 312 44.39 -25.97 30.91
CA GLY A 312 45.71 -25.36 31.09
C GLY A 312 46.65 -25.73 29.95
N ASP A 313 47.04 -24.72 29.17
CA ASP A 313 48.11 -24.81 28.19
C ASP A 313 49.45 -24.52 28.87
N HIS A 314 50.44 -25.40 28.67
CA HIS A 314 51.77 -25.28 29.27
C HIS A 314 52.75 -24.67 28.26
N ASN A 315 53.40 -23.59 28.72
CA ASN A 315 54.67 -23.00 28.28
C ASN A 315 54.64 -21.79 27.33
N THR A 316 54.73 -20.58 27.92
CA THR A 316 55.87 -19.68 27.65
C THR A 316 56.08 -18.63 28.76
N ALA A 317 57.27 -18.69 29.34
CA ALA A 317 58.08 -17.71 30.06
C ALA A 317 57.51 -16.31 30.46
N LYS A 318 57.77 -15.96 31.73
CA LYS A 318 58.19 -14.65 32.30
C LYS A 318 57.27 -13.42 32.09
N ALA A 319 56.70 -12.91 33.18
CA ALA A 319 57.10 -11.64 33.83
C ALA A 319 56.01 -11.10 34.78
N ASN A 320 56.48 -10.48 35.86
CA ASN A 320 55.78 -9.66 36.87
C ASN A 320 54.55 -8.85 36.43
N GLY A 321 53.61 -8.65 37.36
CA GLY A 321 52.84 -7.40 37.46
C GLY A 321 51.36 -7.56 37.75
N ASP A 322 50.97 -7.16 38.96
CA ASP A 322 49.72 -6.49 39.37
C ASP A 322 48.36 -6.98 38.85
N THR A 323 47.54 -7.45 39.80
CA THR A 323 46.09 -7.64 39.63
C THR A 323 45.35 -6.32 39.84
N PRO A 324 44.33 -6.02 39.01
CA PRO A 324 43.20 -5.22 39.46
C PRO A 324 41.90 -6.04 39.38
N ASN A 325 41.19 -6.03 40.50
CA ASN A 325 39.81 -6.49 40.66
C ASN A 325 38.87 -5.82 39.64
N ILE A 326 38.14 -6.62 38.85
CA ILE A 326 36.94 -6.16 38.13
C ILE A 326 35.76 -6.97 38.64
N LYS A 327 34.89 -6.29 39.40
CA LYS A 327 33.58 -6.76 39.85
C LYS A 327 32.68 -7.01 38.64
N GLN A 328 32.13 -8.21 38.52
CA GLN A 328 30.92 -8.47 37.74
C GLN A 328 29.77 -7.66 38.33
N THR A 329 29.18 -6.79 37.52
CA THR A 329 27.89 -6.17 37.80
C THR A 329 26.88 -6.85 36.89
N PHE A 330 25.98 -7.63 37.49
CA PHE A 330 24.75 -8.08 36.85
C PHE A 330 23.85 -6.87 36.58
N VAL A 331 23.43 -6.70 35.32
CA VAL A 331 22.08 -6.26 34.92
C VAL A 331 21.71 -7.00 33.64
#